data_AF-A0A1I0X402-F1
#
_entry.id   AF-A0A1I0X402-F1
#
_cell.length_a   1.000
_cell.length_b   1.000
_cell.length_c   1.000
_cell.angle_alpha   90.00
_cell.angle_beta   90.00
_cell.angle_gamma   90.00
#
_symmetry.space_group_name_H-M   'P 1'
#
loop_
_entity.id
_entity.type
_entity.pdbx_description
1 polymer ?
#
loop_
_entity_poly.entity_id
_entity_poly.type
_entity_poly.pdbx_seq_one_letter_code
_entity_poly.pdbx_strand_id
1 'polypeptide(L)'
;MRLKKRNKTPKATLILNTIAMIMGIFAIFNIYKSHMYVSSLIEKGFDPSSEVAEVINYYLTTVTPYIFYGICLVALGYLIKKVDYLVDAKSVSQLDKEYSEKAPIEKDEDSELDKLFEDLDV
;
A
#
# COMPACT_ATOMS: atom_id res chain seq x y z
N MET A 1 25.97 -0.07 11.56
CA MET A 1 24.85 -0.99 11.85
C MET A 1 23.85 -0.93 10.68
N ARG A 2 23.57 -2.04 9.96
CA ARG A 2 22.65 -2.04 8.81
C ARG A 2 21.21 -2.02 9.31
N LEU A 3 20.51 -0.90 9.15
CA LEU A 3 19.07 -0.80 9.43
C LEU A 3 18.32 -1.75 8.48
N LYS A 4 17.91 -2.91 9.02
CA LYS A 4 17.08 -3.90 8.33
C LYS A 4 15.74 -3.23 8.02
N LYS A 5 15.62 -2.72 6.79
CA LYS A 5 14.39 -2.16 6.23
C LYS A 5 13.27 -3.18 6.47
N ARG A 6 12.40 -2.91 7.44
CA ARG A 6 11.27 -3.78 7.76
C ARG A 6 10.21 -3.49 6.71
N ASN A 7 10.27 -4.21 5.59
CA ASN A 7 9.36 -4.08 4.46
C ASN A 7 7.96 -4.65 4.77
N LYS A 8 7.46 -4.47 6.00
CA LYS A 8 6.19 -5.07 6.42
C LYS A 8 5.08 -4.30 5.72
N THR A 9 4.43 -4.94 4.76
CA THR A 9 3.21 -4.41 4.17
C THR A 9 2.13 -4.38 5.26
N PRO A 10 1.41 -3.27 5.45
CA PRO A 10 0.30 -3.22 6.38
C PRO A 10 -0.70 -4.32 6.05
N LYS A 11 -1.21 -5.02 7.07
CA LYS A 11 -2.25 -6.04 6.89
C LYS A 11 -3.46 -5.49 6.16
N ALA A 12 -3.83 -4.24 6.47
CA ALA A 12 -4.89 -3.51 5.77
C ALA A 12 -4.62 -3.41 4.26
N THR A 13 -3.44 -2.91 3.83
CA THR A 13 -3.07 -2.86 2.41
C THR A 13 -3.18 -4.21 1.71
N LEU A 14 -2.78 -5.29 2.38
CA LEU A 14 -2.86 -6.64 1.83
C LEU A 14 -4.33 -7.06 1.60
N ILE A 15 -5.20 -6.84 2.57
CA ILE A 15 -6.64 -7.13 2.46
C ILE A 15 -7.29 -6.30 1.35
N LEU A 16 -7.01 -4.98 1.29
CA LEU A 16 -7.55 -4.11 0.24
C LEU A 16 -7.15 -4.57 -1.16
N ASN A 17 -5.89 -4.95 -1.34
CA ASN A 17 -5.42 -5.47 -2.63
C ASN A 17 -6.07 -6.81 -3.00
N THR A 18 -6.28 -7.71 -2.03
CA THR A 18 -6.99 -8.97 -2.27
C THR A 18 -8.43 -8.71 -2.73
N ILE A 19 -9.14 -7.79 -2.08
CA ILE A 19 -10.51 -7.42 -2.48
C ILE A 19 -10.51 -6.79 -3.88
N ALA A 20 -9.53 -5.92 -4.18
CA ALA A 20 -9.39 -5.34 -5.52
C ALA A 20 -9.18 -6.41 -6.61
N MET A 21 -8.38 -7.46 -6.32
CA MET A 21 -8.19 -8.58 -7.24
C MET A 21 -9.48 -9.35 -7.49
N ILE A 22 -10.26 -9.60 -6.43
CA ILE A 22 -11.58 -10.24 -6.53
C ILE A 22 -12.52 -9.38 -7.39
N MET A 23 -12.54 -8.07 -7.20
CA MET A 23 -13.33 -7.15 -8.02
C MET A 23 -12.93 -7.22 -9.51
N GLY A 24 -11.63 -7.33 -9.81
CA GLY A 24 -11.14 -7.54 -11.17
C GLY A 24 -11.67 -8.82 -11.82
N ILE A 25 -11.67 -9.94 -11.08
CA ILE A 25 -12.25 -11.22 -11.55
C ILE A 25 -13.74 -11.08 -11.82
N PHE A 26 -14.49 -10.42 -10.91
CA PHE A 26 -15.91 -10.15 -11.11
C PHE A 26 -16.16 -9.25 -12.32
N ALA A 27 -15.30 -8.27 -12.60
CA ALA A 27 -15.44 -7.42 -13.78
C ALA A 27 -15.36 -8.25 -15.07
N ILE A 28 -14.36 -9.14 -15.18
CA ILE A 28 -14.20 -10.04 -16.34
C ILE A 28 -15.42 -10.94 -16.50
N PHE A 29 -15.89 -11.54 -15.40
CA PHE A 29 -17.07 -12.40 -15.42
C PHE A 29 -18.34 -11.66 -15.85
N ASN A 30 -18.52 -10.44 -15.37
CA ASN A 30 -19.66 -9.59 -15.75
C ASN A 30 -19.58 -9.13 -17.21
N ILE A 31 -18.39 -8.86 -17.76
CA ILE A 31 -18.22 -8.59 -19.19
C ILE A 31 -18.71 -9.78 -20.02
N TYR A 32 -18.29 -11.00 -19.66
CA TYR A 32 -18.71 -12.22 -20.37
C TYR A 32 -20.23 -12.43 -20.29
N LYS A 33 -20.81 -12.34 -19.09
CA LYS A 33 -22.26 -12.45 -18.92
C LYS A 33 -23.02 -11.38 -19.70
N SER A 34 -22.50 -10.16 -19.71
CA SER A 34 -23.14 -9.06 -20.42
C SER A 34 -23.14 -9.31 -21.93
N HIS A 35 -22.04 -9.85 -22.46
CA HIS A 35 -21.96 -10.26 -23.85
C HIS A 35 -22.98 -11.36 -24.17
N MET A 36 -23.05 -12.39 -23.35
CA MET A 36 -24.02 -13.48 -23.55
C MET A 36 -25.48 -12.98 -23.50
N TYR A 37 -25.77 -12.04 -22.60
CA TYR A 37 -27.08 -11.41 -22.49
C TYR A 37 -27.44 -10.63 -23.76
N VAL A 38 -26.54 -9.78 -24.24
CA VAL A 38 -26.74 -9.01 -25.48
C VAL A 38 -26.87 -9.94 -26.69
N SER A 39 -26.04 -10.98 -26.81
CA SER A 39 -26.16 -11.98 -27.87
C SER A 39 -27.53 -12.67 -27.86
N SER A 40 -28.05 -13.04 -26.67
CA SER A 40 -29.39 -13.63 -26.56
C SER A 40 -30.51 -12.66 -26.93
N LEU A 41 -30.34 -11.37 -26.69
CA LEU A 41 -31.29 -10.35 -27.15
C LEU A 41 -31.29 -10.24 -28.68
N ILE A 42 -30.11 -10.24 -29.30
CA ILE A 42 -29.96 -10.21 -30.76
C ILE A 42 -30.68 -11.40 -31.42
N GLU A 43 -30.51 -12.60 -30.87
CA GLU A 43 -31.21 -13.80 -31.34
C GLU A 43 -32.74 -13.70 -31.24
N LYS A 44 -33.27 -12.84 -30.36
CA LYS A 44 -34.70 -12.59 -30.16
C LYS A 44 -35.24 -11.45 -31.03
N GLY A 45 -34.42 -10.89 -31.93
CA GLY A 45 -34.82 -9.82 -32.86
C GLY A 45 -34.50 -8.40 -32.37
N PHE A 46 -33.69 -8.26 -31.33
CA PHE A 46 -33.14 -6.97 -30.91
C PHE A 46 -32.13 -6.48 -31.95
N ASP A 47 -32.27 -5.24 -32.44
CA ASP A 47 -31.28 -4.61 -33.32
C ASP A 47 -30.30 -3.75 -32.49
N PRO A 48 -29.07 -4.26 -32.24
CA PRO A 48 -28.08 -3.56 -31.43
C PRO A 48 -27.60 -2.27 -32.09
N SER A 49 -27.86 -2.06 -33.39
CA SER A 49 -27.51 -0.85 -34.14
C SER A 49 -28.46 0.31 -33.84
N SER A 50 -29.71 0.00 -33.49
CA SER A 50 -30.73 0.98 -33.13
C SER A 50 -30.63 1.43 -31.67
N GLU A 51 -30.13 0.54 -30.80
CA GLU A 51 -30.09 0.74 -29.34
C GLU A 51 -28.66 0.58 -28.77
N VAL A 52 -27.66 1.01 -29.54
CA VAL A 52 -26.24 0.95 -29.14
C VAL A 52 -26.00 1.61 -27.78
N ALA A 53 -26.71 2.70 -27.50
CA ALA A 53 -26.63 3.42 -26.24
C ALA A 53 -27.10 2.59 -25.04
N GLU A 54 -28.14 1.77 -25.20
CA GLU A 54 -28.63 0.89 -24.14
C GLU A 54 -27.65 -0.24 -23.86
N VAL A 55 -27.08 -0.83 -24.92
CA VAL A 55 -26.04 -1.85 -24.79
C VAL A 55 -24.83 -1.29 -24.04
N ILE A 56 -24.32 -0.12 -24.45
CA ILE A 56 -23.19 0.54 -23.78
C ILE A 56 -23.54 0.85 -22.32
N ASN A 57 -24.72 1.40 -22.05
CA ASN A 57 -25.14 1.74 -20.69
C ASN A 57 -25.22 0.49 -19.82
N TYR A 58 -25.74 -0.62 -20.34
CA TYR A 58 -25.79 -1.90 -19.62
C TYR A 58 -24.39 -2.41 -19.24
N TYR A 59 -23.41 -2.34 -20.16
CA TYR A 59 -22.02 -2.66 -19.83
C TYR A 59 -21.44 -1.71 -18.79
N LEU A 60 -21.70 -0.40 -18.92
CA LEU A 60 -21.22 0.58 -17.96
C LEU A 60 -21.80 0.33 -16.57
N THR A 61 -23.11 0.14 -16.41
CA THR A 61 -23.72 -0.09 -15.11
C THR A 61 -23.29 -1.41 -14.48
N THR A 62 -23.03 -2.42 -15.31
CA THR A 62 -22.72 -3.77 -14.82
C THR A 62 -21.23 -3.95 -14.53
N VAL A 63 -20.33 -3.32 -15.29
CA VAL A 63 -18.88 -3.54 -15.20
C VAL A 63 -18.16 -2.40 -14.48
N THR A 64 -18.59 -1.16 -14.67
CA THR A 64 -17.91 0.03 -14.12
C THR A 64 -17.75 -0.02 -12.61
N PRO A 65 -18.75 -0.44 -11.79
CA PRO A 65 -18.57 -0.47 -10.34
C PRO A 65 -17.40 -1.35 -9.90
N TYR A 66 -17.22 -2.52 -10.53
CA TYR A 66 -16.14 -3.45 -10.20
C TYR A 66 -14.77 -2.86 -10.54
N ILE A 67 -14.64 -2.25 -11.72
CA ILE A 67 -13.38 -1.62 -12.15
C ILE A 67 -13.08 -0.38 -11.31
N PHE A 68 -14.05 0.51 -11.15
CA PHE A 68 -13.89 1.77 -10.41
C PHE A 68 -13.50 1.51 -8.96
N TYR A 69 -14.28 0.70 -8.24
CA TYR A 69 -13.97 0.39 -6.84
C TYR A 69 -12.70 -0.46 -6.71
N GLY A 70 -12.39 -1.33 -7.67
CA GLY A 70 -11.11 -2.04 -7.71
C GLY A 70 -9.91 -1.08 -7.75
N ILE A 71 -9.95 -0.08 -8.63
CA ILE A 71 -8.90 0.95 -8.72
C ILE A 71 -8.83 1.77 -7.42
N CYS A 72 -9.97 2.20 -6.88
CA CYS A 72 -10.01 2.93 -5.61
C CYS A 72 -9.39 2.13 -4.45
N LEU A 73 -9.65 0.83 -4.38
CA LEU A 73 -9.07 -0.05 -3.34
C LEU A 73 -7.56 -0.19 -3.47
N VAL A 74 -7.03 -0.32 -4.70
CA VAL A 74 -5.58 -0.34 -4.93
C VAL A 74 -4.95 0.99 -4.55
N ALA A 75 -5.56 2.10 -4.97
CA ALA A 75 -5.08 3.45 -4.66
C ALA A 75 -5.08 3.70 -3.14
N LEU A 76 -6.13 3.29 -2.44
CA LEU A 76 -6.23 3.41 -0.99
C LEU A 76 -5.22 2.49 -0.29
N GLY A 77 -5.04 1.26 -0.75
CA GLY A 77 -4.02 0.34 -0.25
C GLY A 77 -2.60 0.92 -0.38
N TYR A 78 -2.31 1.57 -1.51
CA TYR A 78 -1.06 2.29 -1.75
C TYR A 78 -0.89 3.48 -0.80
N LEU A 79 -1.94 4.28 -0.61
CA LEU A 79 -1.91 5.43 0.30
C LEU A 79 -1.65 4.99 1.75
N ILE A 80 -2.33 3.95 2.23
CA ILE A 80 -2.13 3.37 3.56
C ILE A 80 -0.69 2.93 3.74
N LYS A 81 -0.11 2.22 2.75
CA LYS A 81 1.29 1.78 2.79
C LYS A 81 2.25 2.96 2.88
N LYS A 82 1.97 4.06 2.18
CA LYS A 82 2.79 5.28 2.20
C LYS A 82 2.71 5.98 3.56
N VAL A 83 1.51 6.09 4.13
CA VAL A 83 1.29 6.70 5.45
C VAL A 83 1.93 5.88 6.56
N ASP A 84 1.74 4.56 6.57
CA ASP A 84 2.34 3.64 7.56
C ASP A 84 3.86 3.74 7.55
N TYR A 85 4.47 3.78 6.36
CA TYR A 85 5.91 4.00 6.22
C TYR A 85 6.39 5.35 6.79
N LEU A 86 5.62 6.42 6.63
CA LEU A 86 5.97 7.73 7.19
C LEU A 86 5.85 7.75 8.72
N VAL A 87 4.85 7.07 9.28
CA VAL A 87 4.69 6.93 10.74
C VAL A 87 5.84 6.13 11.34
N ASP A 88 6.21 5.01 10.72
CA ASP A 88 7.36 4.20 11.14
C ASP A 88 8.68 4.97 11.02
N ALA A 89 8.88 5.75 9.96
CA ALA A 89 10.10 6.56 9.82
C ALA A 89 10.20 7.64 10.91
N LYS A 90 9.06 8.27 11.26
CA LYS A 90 9.02 9.30 12.31
C LYS A 90 9.28 8.70 13.70
N SER A 91 8.70 7.54 14.01
CA SER A 91 8.89 6.88 15.31
C SER A 91 10.34 6.41 15.51
N VAL A 92 10.99 5.90 14.47
CA VAL A 92 12.43 5.55 14.51
C VAL A 92 13.29 6.80 14.75
N SER A 93 13.01 7.92 14.09
CA SER A 93 13.76 9.16 14.30
C SER A 93 13.60 9.76 15.70
N GLN A 94 12.45 9.53 16.34
CA GLN A 94 12.20 9.97 17.72
C GLN A 94 12.88 9.06 18.73
N LEU A 95 12.90 7.75 18.49
CA LEU A 95 13.66 6.79 19.31
C LEU A 95 15.16 7.04 19.24
N ASP A 96 15.71 7.37 18.06
CA ASP A 96 17.14 7.72 17.92
C ASP A 96 17.49 9.00 18.71
N LYS A 97 16.60 10.01 18.69
CA LYS A 97 16.79 11.23 19.50
C LYS A 97 16.70 10.95 20.99
N GLU A 98 15.71 10.19 21.43
CA GLU A 98 15.53 9.85 22.85
C GLU A 98 16.67 8.97 23.38
N TYR A 99 17.20 8.06 22.55
CA TYR A 99 18.36 7.24 22.89
C TYR A 99 19.65 8.07 22.93
N SER A 100 19.80 9.04 22.02
CA SER A 100 20.94 9.96 22.03
C SER A 100 20.89 10.98 23.17
N GLU A 101 19.71 11.25 23.74
CA GLU A 101 19.51 12.15 24.88
C GLU A 101 19.59 11.41 26.23
N LYS A 102 19.29 10.10 26.26
CA LYS A 102 19.40 9.24 27.45
C LYS A 102 20.70 8.43 27.54
N ALA A 103 21.52 8.41 26.48
CA ALA A 103 22.87 7.88 26.59
C ALA A 103 23.57 8.64 27.72
N PRO A 104 24.05 7.95 28.77
CA PRO A 104 24.97 8.59 29.70
C PRO A 104 26.07 9.18 28.83
N ILE A 105 26.40 10.45 29.05
CA ILE A 105 27.70 10.93 28.63
C ILE A 105 28.67 10.06 29.45
N GLU A 106 29.11 8.94 28.89
CA GLU A 106 30.37 8.32 29.30
C GLU A 106 31.42 9.38 29.00
N LYS A 107 31.59 10.28 29.98
CA LYS A 107 32.82 11.02 30.17
C LYS A 107 33.80 10.05 30.80
N ASP A 108 34.24 9.06 30.05
CA ASP A 108 35.44 8.32 30.39
C ASP A 108 36.39 8.56 29.23
N GLU A 109 37.39 9.42 29.46
CA GLU A 109 38.77 9.20 28.95
C GLU A 109 39.79 10.29 29.28
N ASP A 110 39.49 11.33 30.08
CA ASP A 110 40.52 12.35 30.43
C ASP A 110 41.09 12.22 31.86
N SER A 111 40.76 11.19 32.65
CA SER A 111 41.23 11.08 34.05
C SER A 111 42.09 9.85 34.39
N GLU A 112 42.27 8.91 33.45
CA GLU A 112 43.18 7.76 33.63
C GLU A 112 44.46 7.86 32.79
N LEU A 113 44.43 8.50 31.62
CA LEU A 113 45.64 8.73 30.83
C LEU A 113 46.56 9.76 31.49
N ASP A 114 46.02 10.82 32.10
CA ASP A 114 46.80 11.83 32.82
C ASP A 114 47.54 11.24 34.03
N LYS A 115 46.98 10.23 34.70
CA LYS A 115 47.66 9.50 35.80
C LYS A 115 48.71 8.51 35.31
N LEU A 116 48.60 8.02 34.07
CA LEU A 116 49.56 7.09 33.48
C LEU A 116 50.83 7.80 32.98
N PHE A 117 50.73 9.10 32.63
CA PHE A 117 51.88 9.93 32.26
C PHE A 117 52.57 10.57 33.48
N GLU A 118 51.87 10.74 34.60
CA GLU A 118 52.45 11.24 35.86
C GLU A 118 53.43 10.24 36.50
N ASP A 119 53.22 8.93 36.29
CA ASP A 119 54.12 7.86 36.76
C ASP A 119 55.32 7.59 35.82
N LEU A 120 55.41 8.28 34.68
CA LEU A 120 56.48 8.10 33.67
C LEU A 120 57.42 9.30 33.53
N ASP A 121 57.15 10.41 34.22
CA ASP A 121 57.98 11.62 34.19
C ASP A 121 58.29 12.15 35.61
N VAL A 122 58.86 11.26 36.46
CA VAL A 122 59.90 11.47 37.51
C VAL A 122 60.00 10.23 38.42
#